data_AF-X0X1B9-F1
#
_entry.id   AF-X0X1B9-F1
#
_cell.length_a   1.000
_cell.length_b   1.000
_cell.length_c   1.000
_cell.angle_alpha   90.00
_cell.angle_beta   90.00
_cell.angle_gamma   90.00
#
_symmetry.space_group_name_H-M   'P 1'
#
loop_
_entity.id
_entity.type
_entity.pdbx_description
1 polymer ?
#
loop_
_entity_poly.entity_id
_entity_poly.type
_entity_poly.pdbx_seq_one_letter_code
_entity_poly.pdbx_strand_id
1 'polypeptide(L)'
;MGWQDRDYAKKATPQRGVWAAGPRPMPQGRSIVTILLIINVAVFVLCRISSQPGRMLTSPLFQWTAMYTPDVLHGQIWRLITSDYLHWSFGHILMNMIGLHFLGRPLERDWGPRKFLAIYTIAGLLGSVFYLLLGLCGWLSINGIAAGASGCV
;
A
#
# COMPACT_ATOMS: atom_id res chain seq x y z
N MET A 1 27.57 57.87 -2.90
CA MET A 1 27.02 56.58 -2.41
C MET A 1 25.76 56.30 -3.19
N GLY A 2 25.85 55.39 -4.16
CA GLY A 2 24.71 54.98 -4.99
C GLY A 2 23.82 54.01 -4.23
N TRP A 3 22.59 53.80 -4.70
CA TRP A 3 21.66 52.84 -4.08
C TRP A 3 22.21 51.39 -4.09
N GLN A 4 23.17 51.10 -4.98
CA GLN A 4 23.90 49.84 -5.10
C GLN A 4 24.90 49.59 -3.95
N ASP A 5 25.33 50.64 -3.23
CA ASP A 5 26.30 50.52 -2.14
C ASP A 5 25.66 50.10 -0.80
N ARG A 6 24.32 49.98 -0.76
CA ARG A 6 23.60 49.64 0.46
C ARG A 6 23.68 48.14 0.74
N ASP A 7 23.91 47.77 1.99
CA ASP A 7 24.14 46.37 2.38
C ASP A 7 22.99 45.42 2.08
N TYR A 8 21.76 45.94 1.92
CA TYR A 8 20.61 45.15 1.48
C TYR A 8 20.50 44.97 -0.04
N ALA A 9 21.22 45.78 -0.85
CA ALA A 9 21.28 45.64 -2.30
C ALA A 9 22.25 44.51 -2.72
N LYS A 10 23.11 44.07 -1.79
CA LYS A 10 23.91 42.85 -1.93
C LYS A 10 22.94 41.67 -1.87
N LYS A 11 22.58 41.11 -3.02
CA LYS A 11 21.88 39.83 -3.10
C LYS A 11 22.66 38.84 -2.23
N ALA A 12 22.05 38.40 -1.14
CA ALA A 12 22.63 37.36 -0.30
C ALA A 12 22.95 36.18 -1.22
N THR A 13 24.23 35.90 -1.44
CA THR A 13 24.69 34.63 -1.99
C THR A 13 24.01 33.59 -1.12
N PRO A 14 23.17 32.67 -1.66
CA PRO A 14 22.52 31.71 -0.82
C PRO A 14 23.63 30.86 -0.20
N GLN A 15 23.93 31.10 1.07
CA GLN A 15 24.69 30.18 1.88
C GLN A 15 23.93 28.86 1.73
N ARG A 16 24.53 27.91 1.01
CA ARG A 16 24.06 26.52 0.99
C ARG A 16 24.20 26.00 2.42
N GLY A 17 23.19 26.31 3.23
CA GLY A 17 23.03 25.74 4.55
C GLY A 17 22.97 24.24 4.37
N VAL A 18 23.63 23.53 5.27
CA VAL A 18 23.67 22.06 5.39
C VAL A 18 22.27 21.42 5.47
N TRP A 19 21.22 22.26 5.57
CA TRP A 19 19.80 21.91 5.64
C TRP A 19 19.00 22.14 4.35
N ALA A 20 19.64 22.53 3.24
CA ALA A 20 18.97 22.64 1.95
C ALA A 20 18.77 21.25 1.31
N ALA A 21 18.13 20.33 2.03
CA ALA A 21 17.53 19.14 1.42
C ALA A 21 16.26 19.58 0.69
N GLY A 22 16.42 20.23 -0.47
CA GLY A 22 15.34 20.35 -1.44
C GLY A 22 14.75 18.96 -1.71
N PRO A 23 13.47 18.86 -2.15
CA PRO A 23 12.84 17.58 -2.42
C PRO A 23 13.76 16.76 -3.31
N ARG A 24 14.23 15.61 -2.78
CA ARG A 24 15.11 14.72 -3.54
C ARG A 24 14.39 14.40 -4.85
N PRO A 25 15.06 14.58 -6.01
CA PRO A 25 14.45 14.26 -7.29
C PRO A 25 13.92 12.84 -7.25
N MET A 26 12.68 12.64 -7.72
CA MET A 26 12.08 11.30 -7.74
C MET A 26 13.04 10.37 -8.48
N PRO A 27 13.39 9.19 -7.91
CA PRO A 27 14.25 8.23 -8.57
C PRO A 27 13.73 7.98 -9.98
N GLN A 28 14.60 8.07 -10.98
CA GLN A 28 14.27 7.98 -12.41
C GLN A 28 13.91 6.55 -12.87
N GLY A 29 13.39 5.73 -11.96
CA GLY A 29 12.92 4.36 -12.18
C GLY A 29 11.41 4.23 -12.00
N ARG A 30 10.85 3.07 -12.36
CA ARG A 30 9.43 2.78 -12.14
C ARG A 30 9.12 2.81 -10.64
N SER A 31 8.21 3.68 -10.22
CA SER A 31 7.74 3.77 -8.83
C SER A 31 7.05 2.46 -8.43
N ILE A 32 7.49 1.86 -7.32
CA ILE A 32 6.89 0.69 -6.70
C ILE A 32 5.45 0.97 -6.30
N VAL A 33 5.17 2.17 -5.78
CA VAL A 33 3.79 2.58 -5.48
C VAL A 33 2.92 2.47 -6.73
N THR A 34 3.43 2.94 -7.88
CA THR A 34 2.69 2.85 -9.15
C THR A 34 2.48 1.40 -9.59
N ILE A 35 3.48 0.53 -9.40
CA ILE A 35 3.36 -0.90 -9.68
C ILE A 35 2.30 -1.55 -8.78
N LEU A 36 2.30 -1.26 -7.48
CA LEU A 36 1.32 -1.79 -6.53
C LEU A 36 -0.09 -1.30 -6.85
N LEU A 37 -0.26 -0.03 -7.24
CA LEU A 37 -1.56 0.48 -7.72
C LEU A 37 -2.06 -0.33 -8.92
N ILE A 38 -1.19 -0.57 -9.92
CA ILE A 38 -1.55 -1.35 -11.11
C ILE A 38 -1.93 -2.79 -10.73
N ILE A 39 -1.16 -3.44 -9.86
CA ILE A 39 -1.42 -4.82 -9.41
C ILE A 39 -2.78 -4.90 -8.71
N ASN A 40 -3.05 -4.00 -7.76
CA ASN A 40 -4.33 -3.99 -7.02
C ASN A 40 -5.53 -3.78 -7.96
N VAL A 41 -5.41 -2.86 -8.92
CA VAL A 41 -6.46 -2.63 -9.92
C VAL A 41 -6.64 -3.84 -10.83
N ALA A 42 -5.55 -4.45 -11.30
CA ALA A 42 -5.59 -5.63 -12.17
C ALA A 42 -6.27 -6.82 -11.47
N VAL A 43 -5.89 -7.10 -10.21
CA VAL A 43 -6.51 -8.17 -9.41
C VAL A 43 -7.99 -7.90 -9.18
N PHE A 44 -8.38 -6.66 -8.87
CA PHE A 44 -9.78 -6.29 -8.70
C PHE A 44 -10.60 -6.48 -9.98
N VAL A 45 -10.07 -6.06 -11.14
CA VAL A 45 -10.72 -6.26 -12.43
C VAL A 45 -10.85 -7.75 -12.74
N LEU A 46 -9.81 -8.56 -12.53
CA LEU A 46 -9.85 -10.01 -12.72
C LEU A 46 -10.92 -10.68 -11.85
N CYS A 47 -11.01 -10.31 -10.57
CA CYS A 47 -12.08 -10.78 -9.69
C CYS A 47 -13.46 -10.31 -10.15
N ARG A 48 -13.56 -9.09 -10.69
CA ARG A 48 -14.83 -8.54 -11.15
C ARG A 48 -15.37 -9.23 -12.41
N ILE A 49 -14.51 -9.55 -13.37
CA ILE A 49 -14.92 -10.24 -14.62
C ILE A 49 -15.26 -11.72 -14.39
N SER A 50 -14.68 -12.34 -13.36
CA SER A 50 -14.89 -13.76 -13.03
C SER A 50 -15.99 -13.98 -11.99
N SER A 51 -16.56 -12.93 -11.42
CA SER A 51 -17.66 -13.01 -10.45
C SER A 51 -19.03 -12.79 -11.08
N GLN A 52 -20.06 -13.34 -10.44
CA GLN A 52 -21.45 -13.02 -10.77
C GLN A 52 -21.73 -11.53 -10.53
N PRO A 53 -22.63 -10.90 -11.30
CA PRO A 53 -22.98 -9.49 -11.13
C PRO A 53 -23.36 -9.16 -9.68
N GLY A 54 -22.62 -8.22 -9.08
CA GLY A 54 -22.85 -7.78 -7.70
C GLY A 54 -22.34 -8.73 -6.60
N ARG A 55 -21.75 -9.88 -6.94
CA ARG A 55 -21.30 -10.89 -5.96
C ARG A 55 -19.80 -11.18 -6.06
N MET A 56 -18.96 -10.25 -5.63
CA MET A 56 -17.48 -10.37 -5.72
C MET A 56 -16.94 -11.69 -5.12
N LEU A 57 -17.54 -12.16 -4.03
CA LEU A 57 -17.15 -13.41 -3.33
C LEU A 57 -17.34 -14.68 -4.17
N THR A 58 -18.03 -14.61 -5.31
CA THR A 58 -18.20 -15.75 -6.23
C THR A 58 -17.03 -15.94 -7.19
N SER A 59 -16.09 -14.99 -7.23
CA SER A 59 -14.88 -15.13 -8.04
C SER A 59 -14.02 -16.30 -7.54
N PRO A 60 -13.61 -17.25 -8.41
CA PRO A 60 -12.71 -18.33 -8.03
C PRO A 60 -11.37 -17.81 -7.50
N LEU A 61 -10.86 -16.71 -8.09
CA LEU A 61 -9.63 -16.07 -7.64
C LEU A 61 -9.80 -15.54 -6.21
N PHE A 62 -10.92 -14.87 -5.94
CA PHE A 62 -11.21 -14.34 -4.60
C PHE A 62 -11.31 -15.48 -3.57
N GLN A 63 -12.03 -16.56 -3.88
CA GLN A 63 -12.19 -17.71 -2.98
C GLN A 63 -10.87 -18.40 -2.66
N TRP A 64 -9.98 -18.51 -3.63
CA TRP A 64 -8.69 -19.19 -3.46
C TRP A 64 -7.62 -18.34 -2.76
N THR A 65 -7.75 -17.01 -2.79
CA THR A 65 -6.71 -16.09 -2.30
C THR A 65 -7.11 -15.24 -1.10
N ALA A 66 -8.40 -15.20 -0.75
CA ALA A 66 -8.88 -14.47 0.41
C ALA A 66 -8.42 -15.10 1.72
N MET A 67 -8.30 -14.28 2.77
CA MET A 67 -7.93 -14.75 4.09
C MET A 67 -9.12 -15.50 4.69
N TYR A 68 -8.93 -16.80 4.91
CA TYR A 68 -9.89 -17.67 5.57
C TYR A 68 -9.13 -18.57 6.55
N THR A 69 -9.39 -18.37 7.84
CA THR A 69 -8.59 -18.96 8.93
C THR A 69 -8.50 -20.48 8.85
N PRO A 70 -9.59 -21.25 8.64
CA PRO A 70 -9.50 -22.70 8.52
C PRO A 70 -8.58 -23.17 7.39
N ASP A 71 -8.60 -22.52 6.22
CA ASP A 71 -7.75 -22.90 5.09
C ASP A 71 -6.27 -22.61 5.37
N VAL A 72 -5.99 -21.51 6.07
CA VAL A 72 -4.61 -21.19 6.49
C VAL A 72 -4.09 -22.24 7.47
N LEU A 73 -4.92 -22.68 8.42
CA LEU A 73 -4.56 -23.75 9.35
C LEU A 73 -4.35 -25.10 8.65
N HIS A 74 -5.00 -25.33 7.50
CA HIS A 74 -4.78 -26.49 6.63
C HIS A 74 -3.58 -26.32 5.66
N GLY A 75 -2.74 -25.30 5.84
CA GLY A 75 -1.48 -25.13 5.09
C GLY A 75 -1.55 -24.15 3.93
N GLN A 76 -2.67 -23.44 3.71
CA GLN A 76 -2.80 -22.44 2.65
C GLN A 76 -2.17 -21.09 3.04
N ILE A 77 -0.89 -21.09 3.41
CA ILE A 77 -0.19 -19.93 3.99
C ILE A 77 -0.04 -18.75 3.02
N TRP A 78 -0.15 -18.98 1.71
CA TRP A 78 -0.11 -17.89 0.72
C TRP A 78 -1.24 -16.88 0.92
N ARG A 79 -2.37 -17.30 1.50
CA ARG A 79 -3.52 -16.43 1.81
C ARG A 79 -3.16 -15.27 2.74
N LEU A 80 -2.12 -15.42 3.56
CA LEU A 80 -1.62 -14.35 4.44
C LEU A 80 -1.06 -13.16 3.68
N ILE A 81 -0.62 -13.34 2.43
CA ILE A 81 -0.04 -12.29 1.58
C ILE A 81 -0.98 -11.96 0.42
N THR A 82 -1.63 -12.97 -0.18
CA THR A 82 -2.48 -12.73 -1.35
C THR A 82 -3.75 -11.97 -1.02
N SER A 83 -4.27 -12.10 0.21
CA SER A 83 -5.47 -11.40 0.65
C SER A 83 -5.31 -9.89 0.72
N ASP A 84 -4.08 -9.40 0.86
CA ASP A 84 -3.73 -7.97 0.87
C ASP A 84 -4.01 -7.30 -0.48
N TYR A 85 -4.09 -8.06 -1.58
CA TYR A 85 -4.35 -7.52 -2.92
C TYR A 85 -5.83 -7.59 -3.33
N LEU A 86 -6.67 -8.24 -2.53
CA LEU A 86 -8.09 -8.43 -2.83
C LEU A 86 -8.93 -7.27 -2.33
N HIS A 87 -9.97 -6.93 -3.09
CA HIS A 87 -10.90 -5.88 -2.72
C HIS A 87 -12.34 -6.31 -3.06
N TRP A 88 -13.23 -6.23 -2.07
CA TRP A 88 -14.65 -6.63 -2.17
C TRP A 88 -15.58 -5.62 -2.88
N SER A 89 -15.21 -4.34 -2.93
CA SER A 89 -16.06 -3.27 -3.44
C SER A 89 -15.22 -2.15 -4.09
N PHE A 90 -15.84 -1.40 -5.00
CA PHE A 90 -15.19 -0.28 -5.69
C PHE A 90 -14.76 0.83 -4.71
N GLY A 91 -15.59 1.15 -3.72
CA GLY A 91 -15.23 2.14 -2.70
C GLY A 91 -14.03 1.73 -1.86
N HIS A 92 -13.91 0.44 -1.52
CA HIS A 92 -12.78 -0.06 -0.74
C HIS A 92 -11.46 0.06 -1.50
N ILE A 93 -11.41 -0.39 -2.77
CA ILE A 93 -10.19 -0.22 -3.57
C ILE A 93 -9.86 1.26 -3.77
N LEU A 94 -10.84 2.10 -4.05
CA LEU A 94 -10.61 3.53 -4.25
C LEU A 94 -9.91 4.18 -3.05
N MET A 95 -10.40 3.92 -1.83
CA MET A 95 -9.80 4.48 -0.61
C MET A 95 -8.38 3.95 -0.36
N ASN A 96 -8.14 2.65 -0.59
CA ASN A 96 -6.79 2.08 -0.46
C ASN A 96 -5.83 2.66 -1.51
N MET A 97 -6.27 2.87 -2.75
CA MET A 97 -5.42 3.44 -3.80
C MET A 97 -5.09 4.92 -3.51
N ILE A 98 -6.05 5.68 -2.96
CA ILE A 98 -5.82 7.05 -2.50
C ILE A 98 -4.79 7.04 -1.36
N GLY A 99 -5.00 6.23 -0.33
CA GLY A 99 -4.06 6.10 0.79
C GLY A 99 -2.66 5.71 0.31
N LEU A 100 -2.56 4.66 -0.51
CA LEU A 100 -1.29 4.17 -1.06
C LEU A 100 -0.59 5.24 -1.90
N HIS A 101 -1.33 6.04 -2.67
CA HIS A 101 -0.72 7.10 -3.47
C HIS A 101 -0.20 8.26 -2.61
N PHE A 102 -1.01 8.75 -1.67
CA PHE A 102 -0.67 9.94 -0.89
C PHE A 102 0.32 9.64 0.25
N LEU A 103 0.21 8.49 0.91
CA LEU A 103 1.12 8.06 1.97
C LEU A 103 2.35 7.35 1.39
N GLY A 104 2.15 6.49 0.39
CA GLY A 104 3.21 5.66 -0.16
C GLY A 104 4.24 6.44 -0.97
N ARG A 105 3.85 7.46 -1.76
CA ARG A 105 4.81 8.21 -2.58
C ARG A 105 5.87 8.99 -1.78
N PRO A 106 5.51 9.75 -0.73
CA PRO A 106 6.48 10.37 0.16
C PRO A 106 7.41 9.34 0.82
N LEU A 107 6.86 8.24 1.33
CA LEU A 107 7.64 7.18 1.97
C LEU A 107 8.60 6.49 0.99
N GLU A 108 8.15 6.19 -0.23
CA GLU A 108 8.99 5.64 -1.29
C GLU A 108 10.13 6.60 -1.65
N ARG A 109 9.87 7.91 -1.71
CA ARG A 109 10.89 8.92 -2.00
C ARG A 109 11.94 9.02 -0.89
N ASP A 110 11.51 8.95 0.36
CA ASP A 110 12.38 9.19 1.51
C ASP A 110 13.20 7.94 1.89
N TRP A 111 12.60 6.74 1.78
CA TRP A 111 13.23 5.47 2.15
C TRP A 111 13.77 4.67 0.97
N GLY A 112 13.31 4.98 -0.24
CA GLY A 112 13.64 4.25 -1.46
C GLY A 112 12.72 3.05 -1.72
N PRO A 113 12.67 2.58 -2.99
CA PRO A 113 11.68 1.61 -3.46
C PRO A 113 11.75 0.24 -2.76
N ARG A 114 12.97 -0.27 -2.50
CA ARG A 114 13.16 -1.59 -1.88
C ARG A 114 12.68 -1.64 -0.43
N LYS A 115 13.00 -0.59 0.35
CA LYS A 115 12.58 -0.50 1.76
C LYS A 115 11.08 -0.30 1.87
N PHE A 116 10.52 0.56 1.01
CA PHE A 116 9.08 0.75 0.93
C PHE A 116 8.35 -0.58 0.64
N LEU A 117 8.78 -1.34 -0.36
CA LEU A 117 8.18 -2.64 -0.68
C LEU A 117 8.25 -3.63 0.48
N ALA A 118 9.39 -3.71 1.16
CA ALA A 118 9.56 -4.59 2.31
C ALA A 118 8.58 -4.22 3.44
N ILE A 119 8.47 -2.92 3.75
CA ILE A 119 7.57 -2.44 4.81
C ILE A 119 6.11 -2.65 4.43
N TYR A 120 5.73 -2.34 3.19
CA TYR A 120 4.38 -2.61 2.68
C TYR A 120 3.99 -4.09 2.84
N THR A 121 4.89 -5.00 2.46
CA THR A 121 4.65 -6.45 2.52
C THR A 121 4.61 -6.97 3.97
N ILE A 122 5.51 -6.48 4.83
CA ILE A 122 5.55 -6.87 6.24
C ILE A 122 4.32 -6.36 6.98
N ALA A 123 3.89 -5.12 6.72
CA ALA A 123 2.71 -4.54 7.35
C ALA A 123 1.44 -5.34 7.00
N GLY A 124 1.27 -5.71 5.72
CA GLY A 124 0.19 -6.61 5.27
C GLY A 124 0.22 -7.97 5.94
N LEU A 125 1.39 -8.63 5.92
CA LEU A 125 1.59 -9.91 6.58
C LEU A 125 1.25 -9.86 8.08
N LEU A 126 1.73 -8.82 8.78
CA LEU A 126 1.42 -8.63 10.21
C LEU A 126 -0.07 -8.40 10.44
N GLY A 127 -0.74 -7.65 9.57
CA GLY A 127 -2.20 -7.47 9.61
C GLY A 127 -2.95 -8.80 9.47
N SER A 128 -2.56 -9.62 8.49
CA SER A 128 -3.15 -10.95 8.25
C SER A 128 -2.87 -11.93 9.39
N VAL A 129 -1.66 -11.94 9.94
CA VAL A 129 -1.31 -12.74 11.13
C VAL A 129 -2.09 -12.27 12.35
N PHE A 130 -2.23 -10.96 12.55
CA PHE A 130 -3.01 -10.41 13.65
C PHE A 130 -4.49 -10.81 13.53
N TYR A 131 -5.07 -10.73 12.33
CA TYR A 131 -6.43 -11.23 12.06
C TYR A 131 -6.56 -12.72 12.40
N LEU A 132 -5.59 -13.55 12.00
CA LEU A 132 -5.55 -14.98 12.32
C LEU A 132 -5.55 -15.21 13.84
N LEU A 133 -4.67 -14.50 14.57
CA LEU A 133 -4.55 -14.62 16.02
C LEU A 133 -5.84 -14.21 16.75
N LEU A 134 -6.49 -13.13 16.32
CA LEU A 134 -7.78 -12.72 16.87
C LEU A 134 -8.87 -13.79 16.65
N GLY A 135 -8.84 -14.49 15.52
CA GLY A 135 -9.71 -15.64 15.27
C GLY A 135 -9.43 -16.81 16.23
N LEU A 136 -8.16 -17.14 16.43
CA LEU A 136 -7.73 -18.24 17.31
C LEU A 136 -7.99 -17.96 18.79
N CYS A 137 -7.88 -16.70 19.22
CA CYS A 137 -8.18 -16.29 20.59
C CYS A 137 -9.69 -16.15 20.87
N GLY A 138 -10.56 -16.41 19.87
CA GLY A 138 -12.01 -16.33 20.00
C GLY A 138 -12.57 -14.91 20.00
N TRP A 139 -11.76 -13.89 19.70
CA TRP A 139 -12.21 -12.50 19.58
C TRP A 139 -12.93 -12.25 18.25
N LEU A 140 -12.51 -12.94 17.18
CA LEU A 140 -13.16 -12.95 15.88
C LEU A 140 -13.65 -14.35 15.52
N SER A 141 -14.64 -14.44 14.63
CA SER A 141 -15.04 -15.72 14.06
C SER A 141 -13.95 -16.24 13.12
N ILE A 142 -13.54 -17.49 13.30
CA ILE A 142 -12.63 -18.17 12.36
C ILE A 142 -13.26 -18.33 10.97
N ASN A 143 -14.58 -18.32 10.86
CA ASN A 143 -15.27 -18.46 9.58
C ASN A 143 -15.40 -17.13 8.82
N GLY A 144 -14.84 -16.04 9.36
CA GLY A 144 -14.79 -14.76 8.68
C GLY A 144 -13.86 -14.80 7.46
N ILE A 145 -14.25 -14.10 6.41
CA ILE A 145 -13.40 -13.86 5.23
C ILE A 145 -12.86 -12.44 5.35
N ALA A 146 -11.53 -12.30 5.29
CA ALA A 146 -10.88 -11.00 5.21
C ALA A 146 -10.18 -10.80 3.85
N ALA A 147 -10.26 -9.58 3.32
CA ALA A 147 -9.66 -9.18 2.05
C ALA A 147 -9.50 -7.65 2.04
N GLY A 148 -8.30 -7.16 1.76
CA GLY A 148 -8.03 -5.73 1.68
C GLY A 148 -6.57 -5.37 1.91
N ALA A 149 -6.08 -4.38 1.15
CA ALA A 149 -4.74 -3.82 1.32
C ALA A 149 -4.58 -2.92 2.56
N SER A 150 -5.60 -2.82 3.42
CA SER A 150 -5.61 -1.89 4.55
C SER A 150 -4.55 -2.18 5.60
N GLY A 151 -4.01 -3.40 5.66
CA GLY A 151 -2.85 -3.69 6.51
C GLY A 151 -1.53 -3.14 5.95
N CYS A 152 -1.48 -2.86 4.64
CA CYS A 152 -0.27 -2.43 3.92
C CYS A 152 -0.19 -0.92 3.70
N VAL A 153 -1.33 -0.20 3.78
CA VAL A 153 -1.49 1.23 3.48
C VAL A 153 -1.50 2.04 4.77
#